data_AF-A0A925AW42-F1
#
_entry.id   AF-A0A925AW42-F1
#
_cell.length_a   1.000
_cell.length_b   1.000
_cell.length_c   1.000
_cell.angle_alpha   90.00
_cell.angle_beta   90.00
_cell.angle_gamma   90.00
#
_symmetry.space_group_name_H-M   'P 1'
#
loop_
_entity.id
_entity.type
_entity.pdbx_description
1 polymer ?
#
loop_
_entity_poly.entity_id
_entity_poly.type
_entity_poly.pdbx_seq_one_letter_code
_entity_poly.pdbx_strand_id
1 'polypeptide(L)'
;MRFRVQPPREFPTATIYAGLTTKIPEIWAAFDVVGRVVGPRSATLSNTILNGRSTYGLPTYAAFDFTLTTLNLYIFGRGYETKATISVRNVFNSGFHYPSDGGFDIPNVGRVGYFQLAQSF
;
A
#
# COMPACT_ATOMS: atom_id res chain seq x y z
N MET A 1 5.56 -42.00 5.20
CA MET A 1 4.65 -40.83 5.36
C MET A 1 4.45 -40.20 3.99
N ARG A 2 3.23 -40.22 3.42
CA ARG A 2 2.92 -39.47 2.19
C ARG A 2 2.51 -38.06 2.60
N PHE A 3 3.36 -37.07 2.34
CA PHE A 3 2.97 -35.66 2.47
C PHE A 3 1.98 -35.34 1.36
N ARG A 4 0.68 -35.29 1.68
CA ARG A 4 -0.32 -34.65 0.81
C ARG A 4 -0.15 -33.15 0.97
N VAL A 5 0.74 -32.55 0.18
CA VAL A 5 0.82 -31.10 0.07
C VAL A 5 -0.25 -30.67 -0.93
N GLN A 6 -1.40 -30.19 -0.44
CA GLN A 6 -2.24 -29.36 -1.28
C GLN A 6 -1.51 -28.02 -1.45
N PRO A 7 -1.25 -27.56 -2.69
CA PRO A 7 -0.57 -26.30 -2.89
C PRO A 7 -1.38 -25.18 -2.23
N PRO A 8 -0.78 -24.38 -1.33
CA PRO A 8 -1.47 -23.27 -0.70
C PRO A 8 -1.96 -22.28 -1.77
N ARG A 9 -3.13 -21.66 -1.53
CA ARG A 9 -3.63 -20.59 -2.40
C ARG A 9 -2.91 -19.30 -2.06
N GLU A 10 -1.65 -19.18 -2.47
CA GLU A 10 -0.77 -18.05 -2.14
C GLU A 10 -1.27 -16.73 -2.74
N PHE A 11 -1.95 -16.80 -3.89
CA PHE A 11 -2.59 -15.65 -4.50
C PHE A 11 -3.92 -15.31 -3.81
N PRO A 12 -4.23 -14.01 -3.62
CA PRO A 12 -5.49 -13.57 -3.04
C PRO A 12 -6.69 -14.02 -3.86
N THR A 13 -7.78 -14.32 -3.16
CA THR A 13 -9.02 -14.76 -3.78
C THR A 13 -9.60 -13.74 -4.76
N ALA A 14 -9.48 -12.47 -4.40
CA ALA A 14 -9.82 -11.32 -5.21
C ALA A 14 -8.97 -10.14 -4.76
N THR A 15 -8.70 -9.22 -5.68
CA THR A 15 -8.03 -7.96 -5.39
C THR A 15 -8.77 -6.83 -6.08
N ILE A 16 -9.11 -5.80 -5.33
CA ILE A 16 -9.82 -4.61 -5.83
C ILE A 16 -8.92 -3.41 -5.58
N TYR A 17 -8.75 -2.58 -6.62
CA TYR A 17 -8.11 -1.27 -6.54
C TYR A 17 -9.10 -0.22 -7.03
N ALA A 18 -9.20 0.88 -6.30
CA ALA A 18 -9.98 2.04 -6.71
C ALA A 18 -9.21 3.30 -6.36
N GLY A 19 -9.24 4.29 -7.24
CA GLY A 19 -8.54 5.56 -7.03
C GLY A 19 -9.34 6.73 -7.55
N LEU A 20 -9.17 7.88 -6.91
CA LEU A 20 -9.72 9.15 -7.34
C LEU A 20 -8.62 10.21 -7.25
N THR A 21 -8.34 10.86 -8.37
CA THR A 21 -7.48 12.03 -8.43
C THR A 21 -8.31 13.21 -8.91
N THR A 22 -8.25 14.33 -8.21
CA THR A 22 -8.92 15.55 -8.65
C THR A 22 -8.18 16.80 -8.20
N LYS A 23 -8.45 17.89 -8.91
CA LYS A 23 -7.94 19.23 -8.61
C LYS A 23 -9.01 19.98 -7.84
N ILE A 24 -8.59 20.74 -6.83
CA ILE A 24 -9.41 21.66 -6.06
C ILE A 24 -8.88 23.08 -6.37
N PRO A 25 -9.43 23.77 -7.38
CA PRO A 25 -8.96 25.08 -7.80
C PRO A 25 -9.01 26.14 -6.69
N GLU A 26 -9.99 26.04 -5.79
CA GLU A 26 -10.24 26.99 -4.70
C GLU A 26 -9.07 27.11 -3.72
N ILE A 27 -8.31 26.01 -3.55
CA ILE A 27 -7.14 25.96 -2.66
C ILE A 27 -5.84 25.73 -3.44
N TRP A 28 -5.89 25.83 -4.78
CA TRP A 28 -4.74 25.58 -5.66
C TRP A 28 -4.02 24.27 -5.31
N ALA A 29 -4.77 23.17 -5.16
CA ALA A 29 -4.20 21.88 -4.83
C ALA A 29 -4.82 20.76 -5.67
N ALA A 30 -4.12 19.64 -5.75
CA ALA A 30 -4.64 18.38 -6.23
C ALA A 30 -4.61 17.37 -5.10
N PHE A 31 -5.65 16.56 -4.99
CA PHE A 31 -5.65 15.40 -4.09
C PHE A 31 -5.79 14.11 -4.87
N ASP A 32 -5.23 13.05 -4.30
CA ASP A 32 -5.27 11.69 -4.79
C ASP A 32 -5.59 10.77 -3.62
N VAL A 33 -6.56 9.87 -3.81
CA VAL A 33 -6.91 8.82 -2.85
C VAL A 33 -6.89 7.49 -3.58
N VAL A 34 -6.20 6.50 -3.02
CA VAL A 34 -6.15 5.14 -3.56
C VAL A 34 -6.51 4.15 -2.47
N GLY A 35 -7.57 3.38 -2.69
CA GLY A 35 -7.98 2.26 -1.86
C GLY A 35 -7.60 0.92 -2.51
N ARG A 36 -7.21 -0.04 -1.68
CA ARG A 36 -7.06 -1.44 -2.09
C ARG A 36 -7.71 -2.37 -1.08
N VAL A 37 -8.38 -3.41 -1.58
CA VAL A 37 -8.91 -4.53 -0.79
C VAL A 37 -8.32 -5.81 -1.36
N VAL A 38 -7.68 -6.59 -0.49
CA VAL A 38 -7.03 -7.85 -0.86
C VAL A 38 -7.68 -8.97 -0.07
N GLY A 39 -8.24 -9.93 -0.78
CA GLY A 39 -8.96 -11.07 -0.20
C GLY A 39 -8.05 -12.04 0.57
N PRO A 40 -8.66 -13.10 1.15
CA PRO A 40 -7.91 -14.08 1.89
C PRO A 40 -6.99 -14.87 0.94
N ARG A 41 -5.85 -15.29 1.48
CA ARG A 41 -4.82 -16.10 0.81
C ARG A 41 -4.14 -17.01 1.81
N SER A 42 -3.39 -17.98 1.33
CA SER A 42 -2.60 -18.88 2.16
C SER A 42 -1.18 -18.35 2.36
N ALA A 43 -0.52 -18.84 3.40
CA ALA A 43 0.93 -18.74 3.54
C ALA A 43 1.66 -19.41 2.38
N THR A 44 2.93 -19.07 2.18
CA THR A 44 3.77 -19.75 1.20
C THR A 44 4.00 -21.21 1.58
N LEU A 45 4.25 -22.04 0.57
CA LEU A 45 4.67 -23.42 0.80
C LEU A 45 5.93 -23.49 1.67
N SER A 46 6.89 -22.58 1.44
CA SER A 46 8.11 -22.45 2.24
C SER A 46 7.80 -22.25 3.72
N ASN A 47 6.94 -21.29 4.07
CA ASN A 47 6.54 -21.03 5.46
C ASN A 47 5.79 -22.22 6.08
N THR A 48 4.98 -22.93 5.30
CA THR A 48 4.27 -24.12 5.77
C THR A 48 5.25 -25.24 6.14
N ILE A 49 6.22 -25.52 5.26
CA ILE A 49 7.24 -26.56 5.46
C ILE A 49 8.18 -26.20 6.62
N LEU A 50 8.74 -24.99 6.60
CA LEU A 50 9.77 -24.55 7.56
C LEU A 50 9.23 -24.42 8.99
N ASN A 51 7.96 -24.03 9.15
CA ASN A 51 7.35 -23.93 10.46
C ASN A 51 6.76 -25.26 10.97
N GLY A 52 6.84 -26.34 10.18
CA GLY A 52 6.19 -27.62 10.52
C GLY A 52 4.68 -27.47 10.78
N ARG A 53 4.07 -26.40 10.27
CA ARG A 53 2.67 -26.04 10.53
C ARG A 53 1.79 -26.62 9.43
N SER A 54 0.55 -26.90 9.79
CA SER A 54 -0.52 -27.06 8.79
C SER A 54 -0.67 -25.77 8.00
N THR A 55 -1.12 -25.87 6.75
CA THR A 55 -1.40 -24.70 5.90
C THR A 55 -2.27 -23.70 6.65
N TYR A 56 -1.84 -22.44 6.71
CA TYR A 56 -2.58 -21.36 7.37
C TYR A 56 -2.92 -20.24 6.38
N GLY A 57 -3.93 -19.45 6.75
CA GLY A 57 -4.44 -18.34 5.96
C GLY A 57 -3.96 -16.99 6.47
N LEU A 58 -3.71 -16.08 5.55
CA LEU A 58 -3.61 -14.65 5.77
C LEU A 58 -4.99 -14.01 5.52
N PRO A 59 -5.51 -13.20 6.45
CA PRO A 59 -6.84 -12.62 6.34
C PRO A 59 -6.93 -11.57 5.23
N THR A 60 -8.16 -11.27 4.83
CA THR A 60 -8.48 -10.11 3.99
C THR A 60 -8.00 -8.83 4.68
N TYR A 61 -7.47 -7.88 3.91
CA TYR A 61 -7.17 -6.54 4.41
C TYR A 61 -7.60 -5.46 3.44
N ALA A 62 -7.83 -4.26 3.99
CA ALA A 62 -8.05 -3.05 3.22
C ALA A 62 -7.03 -1.99 3.64
N ALA A 63 -6.50 -1.25 2.68
CA ALA A 63 -5.56 -0.15 2.91
C ALA A 63 -5.95 1.04 2.03
N PHE A 64 -5.77 2.23 2.57
CA PHE A 64 -6.09 3.49 1.90
C PHE A 64 -4.88 4.40 1.96
N ASP A 65 -4.56 5.01 0.84
CA ASP A 65 -3.48 5.97 0.68
C ASP A 65 -4.07 7.32 0.27
N PHE A 66 -3.45 8.40 0.72
CA PHE A 66 -3.85 9.77 0.44
C PHE A 66 -2.63 10.58 0.03
N THR A 67 -2.77 11.45 -0.98
CA THR A 67 -1.74 12.42 -1.36
C THR A 67 -2.38 13.77 -1.64
N LEU A 68 -1.75 14.84 -1.16
CA LEU A 68 -2.11 16.23 -1.42
C LEU A 68 -0.90 16.93 -2.02
N THR A 69 -1.09 17.64 -3.14
CA THR A 69 -0.02 18.38 -3.82
C THR A 69 -0.48 19.78 -4.16
N THR A 70 0.35 20.78 -3.89
CA THR A 70 0.08 22.17 -4.29
C THR A 70 0.20 22.33 -5.81
N LEU A 71 -0.57 23.26 -6.37
CA LEU A 71 -0.55 23.65 -7.78
C LEU A 71 -0.19 25.14 -7.87
N ASN A 72 0.52 25.54 -8.93
CA ASN A 72 0.74 26.95 -9.26
C ASN A 72 1.37 27.79 -8.11
N LEU A 73 2.21 27.17 -7.29
CA LEU A 73 2.93 27.87 -6.24
C LEU A 73 4.25 28.41 -6.83
N TYR A 74 4.49 29.72 -6.72
CA TYR A 74 5.64 30.39 -7.34
C TYR A 74 6.44 31.18 -6.29
N ILE A 75 7.23 30.48 -5.48
CA ILE A 75 7.97 31.10 -4.35
C ILE A 75 9.11 31.99 -4.87
N PHE A 76 9.77 31.63 -5.96
CA PHE A 76 10.97 32.31 -6.47
C PHE A 76 10.72 33.20 -7.70
N GLY A 77 9.45 33.56 -7.96
CA GLY A 77 9.06 34.41 -9.07
C GLY A 77 8.30 33.67 -10.17
N ARG A 78 7.73 34.46 -11.09
CA ARG A 78 6.92 33.93 -12.20
C ARG A 78 7.83 33.13 -13.15
N GLY A 79 7.52 31.86 -13.34
CA GLY A 79 8.31 30.91 -14.13
C GLY A 79 8.92 29.77 -13.31
N TYR A 80 9.04 29.96 -11.99
CA TYR A 80 9.66 29.00 -11.08
C TYR A 80 8.62 28.28 -10.22
N GLU A 81 8.01 27.21 -10.76
CA GLU A 81 6.99 26.45 -10.01
C GLU A 81 7.63 25.66 -8.86
N THR A 82 7.11 25.87 -7.65
CA THR A 82 7.38 25.08 -6.45
C THR A 82 6.22 24.10 -6.23
N LYS A 83 6.51 22.83 -5.94
CA LYS A 83 5.51 21.83 -5.56
C LYS A 83 5.80 21.30 -4.17
N ALA A 84 4.83 21.46 -3.26
CA ALA A 84 4.83 20.79 -1.98
C ALA A 84 3.82 19.63 -2.03
N THR A 85 4.28 18.44 -1.67
CA THR A 85 3.47 17.21 -1.65
C THR A 85 3.55 16.56 -0.28
N ILE A 86 2.39 16.19 0.26
CA ILE A 86 2.25 15.33 1.44
C ILE A 86 1.56 14.06 0.99
N SER A 87 2.12 12.90 1.32
CA SER A 87 1.49 11.59 1.07
C SER A 87 1.45 10.78 2.35
N VAL A 88 0.31 10.17 2.64
CA VAL A 88 0.12 9.25 3.76
C VAL A 88 -0.31 7.91 3.20
N ARG A 89 0.52 6.89 3.41
CA ARG A 89 0.23 5.50 3.07
C ARG A 89 -0.40 4.80 4.26
N ASN A 90 -1.37 3.93 3.99
CA ASN A 90 -2.12 3.21 5.01
C ASN A 90 -2.72 4.17 6.07
N VAL A 91 -3.53 5.12 5.61
CA VAL A 91 -4.16 6.19 6.40
C VAL A 91 -4.85 5.65 7.65
N PHE A 92 -5.51 4.49 7.60
CA PHE A 92 -6.19 3.90 8.76
C PHE A 92 -5.29 3.02 9.64
N ASN A 93 -4.00 2.91 9.33
CA ASN A 93 -3.05 2.05 10.04
C ASN A 93 -3.53 0.59 10.14
N SER A 94 -4.13 0.07 9.07
CA SER A 94 -4.57 -1.33 9.01
C SER A 94 -3.36 -2.25 9.21
N GLY A 95 -3.45 -3.20 10.15
CA GLY A 95 -2.42 -4.23 10.36
C GLY A 95 -2.66 -5.43 9.45
N PHE A 96 -1.64 -5.83 8.69
CA PHE A 96 -1.70 -7.03 7.85
C PHE A 96 -0.30 -7.55 7.52
N HIS A 97 -0.20 -8.79 7.09
CA HIS A 97 1.07 -9.42 6.72
C HIS A 97 1.07 -9.75 5.24
N TYR A 98 2.21 -9.64 4.58
CA TYR A 98 2.47 -10.13 3.24
C TYR A 98 3.05 -11.55 3.31
N PRO A 99 2.60 -12.47 2.46
CA PRO A 99 3.24 -13.78 2.35
C PRO A 99 4.69 -13.60 1.90
N SER A 100 5.59 -14.38 2.48
CA SER A 100 7.01 -14.38 2.13
C SER A 100 7.59 -15.79 2.27
N ASP A 101 8.86 -15.95 1.95
CA ASP A 101 9.61 -17.20 2.08
C ASP A 101 10.61 -17.09 3.23
N GLY A 102 11.01 -18.24 3.79
CA GLY A 102 12.04 -18.30 4.83
C GLY A 102 11.51 -18.48 6.25
N GLY A 103 10.25 -18.89 6.40
CA GLY A 103 9.65 -19.28 7.67
C GLY A 103 8.86 -18.18 8.37
N PHE A 104 8.70 -17.00 7.77
CA PHE A 104 7.93 -15.91 8.36
C PHE A 104 7.18 -15.10 7.30
N ASP A 105 6.09 -14.46 7.73
CA ASP A 105 5.36 -13.50 6.91
C ASP A 105 5.86 -12.08 7.21
N ILE A 106 5.90 -11.21 6.20
CA ILE A 106 6.41 -9.85 6.35
C ILE A 106 5.28 -8.97 6.92
N PRO A 107 5.42 -8.41 8.13
CA PRO A 107 4.45 -7.44 8.62
C PRO A 107 4.45 -6.19 7.74
N ASN A 108 3.28 -5.61 7.51
CA ASN A 108 3.22 -4.31 6.86
C ASN A 108 3.89 -3.24 7.75
N VAL A 109 4.42 -2.20 7.11
CA VAL A 109 5.13 -1.10 7.79
C VAL A 109 4.20 -0.22 8.64
N GLY A 110 2.87 -0.44 8.58
CA GLY A 110 1.88 0.41 9.21
C GLY A 110 1.62 1.70 8.42
N ARG A 111 1.23 2.77 9.11
CA ARG A 111 1.02 4.10 8.52
C ARG A 111 2.36 4.79 8.28
N VAL A 112 2.59 5.29 7.06
CA VAL A 112 3.82 6.01 6.69
C VAL A 112 3.47 7.35 6.05
N GLY A 113 4.10 8.43 6.53
CA GLY A 113 4.00 9.76 5.96
C GLY A 113 5.23 10.12 5.12
N TYR A 114 5.00 10.80 4.00
CA TYR A 114 6.02 11.35 3.12
C TYR A 114 5.75 12.83 2.92
N PHE A 115 6.84 13.60 2.85
CA PHE A 115 6.82 15.00 2.48
C PHE A 115 7.86 15.22 1.38
N GLN A 116 7.47 15.98 0.36
CA GLN A 116 8.35 16.36 -0.74
C GLN A 116 8.18 17.84 -1.04
N LEU A 117 9.30 18.52 -1.28
CA LEU A 117 9.37 19.85 -1.86
C LEU A 117 10.20 19.77 -3.14
N ALA A 118 9.65 20.24 -4.26
CA ALA A 118 10.32 20.24 -5.56
C ALA A 118 10.25 21.65 -6.18
N GLN A 119 11.33 22.06 -6.83
CA GLN A 119 11.44 23.35 -7.51
C GLN A 119 11.82 23.13 -8.97
N SER A 120 11.10 23.78 -9.89
CA SER A 120 11.48 23.89 -11.30
C SER A 120 12.24 25.20 -11.55
N PHE A 121 13.33 25.13 -12.33
CA PHE A 121 14.21 26.25 -12.69
C PHE A 121 14.16 26.55 -14.19
#